data_AF-A0A9X3X9L8-F1
#
_entry.id   AF-A0A9X3X9L8-F1
#
_cell.length_a   1.000
_cell.length_b   1.000
_cell.length_c   1.000
_cell.angle_alpha   90.00
_cell.angle_beta   90.00
_cell.angle_gamma   90.00
#
_symmetry.space_group_name_H-M   'P 1'
#
loop_
_entity.id
_entity.type
_entity.pdbx_description
1 polymer ?
#
loop_
_entity_poly.entity_id
_entity_poly.type
_entity_poly.pdbx_seq_one_letter_code
_entity_poly.pdbx_strand_id
1 'polypeptide(L)'
;MTHYLDAIISAIRDAGQHLDAAKVWLGRAEKAAGSTWQMPLFGAAEEAHAATRARLDAAEASLRELGPADKLPPVLDELPSRVSALRRALQASEKRLIDAALLAAARPLGHA
;
A
#
# COMPACT_ATOMS: atom_id res chain seq x y z
N MET A 1 -11.59 -21.03 16.06
CA MET A 1 -10.66 -19.97 16.50
C MET A 1 -9.46 -19.83 15.56
N THR A 2 -8.85 -20.94 15.10
CA THR A 2 -7.72 -20.95 14.15
C THR A 2 -8.02 -20.26 12.81
N HIS A 3 -9.24 -20.39 12.28
CA HIS A 3 -9.65 -19.75 11.02
C HIS A 3 -9.66 -18.21 11.06
N TYR A 4 -9.91 -17.60 12.22
CA TYR A 4 -9.97 -16.14 12.34
C TYR A 4 -8.58 -15.51 12.35
N LEU A 5 -7.63 -16.16 13.04
CA LEU A 5 -6.22 -15.73 13.06
C LEU A 5 -5.55 -15.88 11.69
N ASP A 6 -5.84 -16.99 11.00
CA ASP A 6 -5.33 -17.23 9.64
C ASP A 6 -5.84 -16.15 8.66
N ALA A 7 -7.10 -15.73 8.79
CA ALA A 7 -7.68 -14.65 8.01
C ALA A 7 -6.96 -13.30 8.23
N ILE A 8 -6.61 -12.96 9.48
CA ILE A 8 -5.87 -11.72 9.79
C ILE A 8 -4.46 -11.77 9.22
N ILE A 9 -3.74 -12.89 9.41
CA ILE A 9 -2.39 -13.06 8.86
C ILE A 9 -2.42 -13.00 7.33
N SER A 10 -3.41 -13.63 6.70
CA SER A 10 -3.61 -13.59 5.26
C SER A 10 -3.92 -12.18 4.77
N ALA A 11 -4.78 -11.42 5.47
CA ALA A 11 -5.09 -10.03 5.13
C ALA A 11 -3.85 -9.12 5.18
N ILE A 12 -3.00 -9.29 6.20
CA ILE A 12 -1.75 -8.52 6.32
C ILE A 12 -0.77 -8.87 5.19
N ARG A 13 -0.65 -10.16 4.84
CA ARG A 13 0.17 -10.60 3.71
C ARG A 13 -0.36 -10.05 2.39
N ASP A 14 -1.66 -10.13 2.17
CA ASP A 14 -2.33 -9.64 0.97
C ASP A 14 -2.16 -8.12 0.82
N ALA A 15 -2.26 -7.35 1.90
CA ALA A 15 -1.94 -5.92 1.91
C ALA A 15 -0.49 -5.65 1.51
N GLY A 16 0.46 -6.47 1.98
CA GLY A 16 1.86 -6.39 1.56
C GLY A 16 2.06 -6.62 0.06
N GLN A 17 1.35 -7.59 -0.52
CA GLN A 17 1.40 -7.88 -1.95
C GLN A 17 0.80 -6.74 -2.80
N HIS A 18 -0.30 -6.15 -2.35
CA HIS A 18 -0.90 -5.00 -3.04
C HIS A 18 0.00 -3.76 -2.96
N LEU A 19 0.70 -3.55 -1.84
CA LEU A 19 1.68 -2.48 -1.71
C LEU A 19 2.86 -2.67 -2.68
N ASP A 20 3.32 -3.90 -2.87
CA ASP A 20 4.38 -4.21 -3.84
C ASP A 20 3.91 -3.94 -5.27
N ALA A 21 2.68 -4.37 -5.61
CA ALA A 21 2.06 -4.07 -6.90
C ALA A 21 1.93 -2.56 -7.14
N ALA A 22 1.51 -1.79 -6.14
CA ALA A 22 1.42 -0.33 -6.22
C ALA A 22 2.78 0.31 -6.54
N LYS A 23 3.85 -0.15 -5.88
CA LYS A 23 5.23 0.30 -6.16
C LYS A 23 5.68 -0.07 -7.57
N VAL A 24 5.31 -1.25 -8.07
CA VAL A 24 5.61 -1.67 -9.44
C VAL A 24 4.91 -0.76 -10.46
N TRP A 25 3.64 -0.46 -10.26
CA TRP A 25 2.90 0.44 -11.15
C TRP A 25 3.44 1.86 -11.11
N LEU A 26 3.76 2.39 -9.93
CA LEU A 26 4.43 3.69 -9.78
C LEU A 26 5.78 3.73 -10.52
N GLY A 27 6.62 2.71 -10.33
CA GLY A 27 7.91 2.61 -11.03
C GLY A 27 7.77 2.49 -12.55
N ARG A 28 6.68 1.87 -13.04
CA ARG A 28 6.34 1.85 -14.46
C ARG A 28 5.89 3.23 -14.94
N ALA A 29 5.06 3.93 -14.18
CA ALA A 29 4.59 5.29 -14.51
C ALA A 29 5.77 6.27 -14.62
N GLU A 30 6.70 6.21 -13.68
CA GLU A 30 7.93 7.02 -13.69
C GLU A 30 8.80 6.72 -14.92
N LYS A 31 8.94 5.45 -15.31
CA LYS A 31 9.68 5.07 -16.52
C LYS A 31 8.98 5.46 -17.81
N ALA A 32 7.65 5.53 -17.79
CA ALA A 32 6.83 5.96 -18.91
C ALA A 32 6.73 7.49 -19.03
N ALA A 33 7.60 8.26 -18.36
CA ALA A 33 7.52 9.71 -18.34
C ALA A 33 7.55 10.33 -19.75
N GLY A 34 6.54 11.15 -20.07
CA GLY A 34 6.35 11.74 -21.41
C GLY A 34 5.64 10.82 -22.42
N SER A 35 5.26 9.60 -22.02
CA SER A 35 4.41 8.71 -22.81
C SER A 35 2.93 8.92 -22.48
N THR A 36 2.05 8.61 -23.43
CA THR A 36 0.60 8.57 -23.23
C THR A 36 0.17 7.54 -22.17
N TRP A 37 1.03 6.56 -21.87
CA TRP A 37 0.80 5.55 -20.84
C TRP A 37 1.08 6.03 -19.40
N GLN A 38 1.72 7.20 -19.24
CA GLN A 38 2.11 7.70 -17.91
C GLN A 38 0.90 7.89 -16.98
N MET A 39 -0.15 8.55 -17.44
CA MET A 39 -1.34 8.82 -16.62
C MET A 39 -2.17 7.56 -16.30
N PRO A 40 -2.44 6.64 -17.24
CA PRO A 40 -3.05 5.35 -16.91
C PRO A 40 -2.26 4.55 -15.86
N LEU A 41 -0.93 4.57 -15.91
CA LEU A 41 -0.09 3.88 -14.93
C LEU A 41 -0.14 4.53 -13.55
N PHE A 42 -0.25 5.87 -13.47
CA PHE A 42 -0.51 6.56 -12.21
C PHE A 42 -1.88 6.19 -11.63
N GLY A 43 -2.93 6.15 -12.45
CA GLY A 43 -4.26 5.71 -12.00
C GLY A 43 -4.26 4.29 -11.44
N ALA A 44 -3.54 3.35 -12.10
CA ALA A 44 -3.38 1.99 -11.59
C ALA A 44 -2.60 1.94 -10.26
N ALA A 45 -1.59 2.82 -10.09
CA ALA A 45 -0.87 2.95 -8.83
C ALA A 45 -1.77 3.52 -7.72
N GLU A 46 -2.57 4.54 -8.01
CA GLU A 46 -3.55 5.13 -7.08
C GLU A 46 -4.58 4.10 -6.61
N GLU A 47 -5.16 3.33 -7.53
CA GLU A 47 -6.12 2.27 -7.21
C GLU A 47 -5.49 1.20 -6.30
N ALA A 48 -4.27 0.76 -6.62
CA ALA A 48 -3.54 -0.20 -5.80
C ALA A 48 -3.19 0.35 -4.40
N HIS A 49 -2.89 1.65 -4.30
CA HIS A 49 -2.69 2.35 -3.02
C HIS A 49 -3.98 2.39 -2.18
N ALA A 50 -5.10 2.78 -2.78
CA ALA A 50 -6.40 2.80 -2.11
C ALA A 50 -6.83 1.40 -1.63
N ALA A 51 -6.62 0.38 -2.47
CA ALA A 51 -6.89 -1.02 -2.14
C ALA A 51 -6.02 -1.53 -0.98
N THR A 52 -4.75 -1.11 -0.93
CA THR A 52 -3.83 -1.43 0.18
C THR A 52 -4.28 -0.76 1.47
N ARG A 53 -4.68 0.51 1.40
CA ARG A 53 -5.15 1.29 2.56
C ARG A 53 -6.37 0.64 3.21
N ALA A 54 -7.40 0.31 2.42
CA ALA A 54 -8.61 -0.32 2.92
C ALA A 54 -8.33 -1.66 3.62
N ARG A 55 -7.39 -2.46 3.10
CA ARG A 55 -6.98 -3.73 3.70
C ARG A 55 -6.21 -3.55 5.00
N LEU A 56 -5.30 -2.57 5.08
CA LEU A 56 -4.61 -2.27 6.33
C LEU A 56 -5.58 -1.77 7.40
N ASP A 57 -6.54 -0.91 7.04
CA ASP A 57 -7.55 -0.43 7.97
C ASP A 57 -8.43 -1.58 8.50
N ALA A 58 -8.82 -2.51 7.63
CA ALA A 58 -9.55 -3.72 8.04
C ALA A 58 -8.71 -4.63 8.94
N ALA A 59 -7.43 -4.86 8.60
CA ALA A 59 -6.53 -5.66 9.42
C ALA A 59 -6.29 -5.02 10.81
N GLU A 60 -6.16 -3.69 10.89
CA GLU A 60 -6.06 -2.97 12.16
C GLU A 60 -7.32 -3.08 13.00
N ALA A 61 -8.50 -2.99 12.38
CA ALA A 61 -9.76 -3.19 13.08
C ALA A 61 -9.84 -4.59 13.69
N SER A 62 -9.55 -5.63 12.90
CA SER A 62 -9.55 -7.02 13.38
C SER A 62 -8.49 -7.26 14.46
N LEU A 63 -7.31 -6.64 14.38
CA LEU A 63 -6.29 -6.73 15.43
C LEU A 63 -6.76 -6.08 16.75
N ARG A 64 -7.47 -4.94 16.69
CA ARG A 64 -8.02 -4.29 17.89
C ARG A 64 -9.08 -5.14 18.59
N GLU A 65 -9.85 -5.91 17.83
CA GLU A 65 -10.86 -6.82 18.37
C GLU A 65 -10.26 -8.04 19.09
N LEU A 66 -9.01 -8.40 18.81
CA LEU A 66 -8.32 -9.51 19.50
C LEU A 66 -7.91 -9.18 20.95
N GLY A 67 -8.01 -7.91 21.37
CA GLY A 67 -7.67 -7.48 22.72
C GLY A 67 -6.19 -7.05 22.88
N PRO A 68 -5.76 -6.73 24.12
CA PRO A 68 -4.43 -6.17 24.37
C PRO A 68 -3.31 -7.16 24.01
N ALA A 69 -2.24 -6.64 23.39
CA ALA A 69 -1.11 -7.40 22.87
C ALA A 69 -0.46 -8.32 23.91
N ASP A 70 -0.41 -7.91 25.19
CA ASP A 70 0.12 -8.70 26.31
C ASP A 70 -0.56 -10.06 26.55
N LYS A 71 -1.74 -10.31 25.96
CA LYS A 71 -2.46 -11.60 26.06
C LYS A 71 -2.36 -12.45 24.80
N LEU A 72 -1.71 -11.94 23.75
CA LEU A 72 -1.61 -12.62 22.48
C LEU A 72 -0.34 -13.49 22.42
N PRO A 73 -0.39 -14.68 21.81
CA PRO A 73 0.80 -15.46 21.56
C PRO A 73 1.86 -14.65 20.77
N PRO A 74 3.17 -14.93 20.94
CA PRO A 74 4.27 -14.11 20.39
C PRO A 74 4.19 -13.83 18.89
N VAL A 75 3.65 -14.77 18.11
CA VAL A 75 3.42 -14.61 16.65
C VAL A 75 2.44 -13.47 16.33
N LEU A 76 1.49 -13.22 17.22
CA LEU A 76 0.49 -12.16 17.06
C LEU A 76 0.98 -10.82 17.62
N ASP A 77 1.95 -10.84 18.55
CA ASP A 77 2.58 -9.63 19.11
C ASP A 77 3.37 -8.85 18.03
N GLU A 78 3.91 -9.54 17.03
CA GLU A 78 4.58 -8.89 15.89
C GLU A 78 3.61 -8.26 14.88
N LEU A 79 2.33 -8.65 14.86
CA LEU A 79 1.39 -8.21 13.82
C LEU A 79 1.12 -6.69 13.86
N PRO A 80 0.89 -6.06 15.02
CA PRO A 80 0.79 -4.60 15.12
C PRO A 80 2.03 -3.88 14.56
N SER A 81 3.23 -4.41 14.83
CA SER A 81 4.48 -3.83 14.33
C SER A 81 4.60 -3.97 12.81
N ARG A 82 4.24 -5.13 12.25
CA ARG A 82 4.22 -5.39 10.80
C ARG A 82 3.22 -4.49 10.08
N VAL A 83 2.02 -4.34 10.62
CA VAL A 83 1.00 -3.42 10.09
C VAL A 83 1.47 -1.97 10.14
N SER A 84 2.10 -1.56 11.24
CA SER A 84 2.70 -0.23 11.36
C SER A 84 3.82 0.01 10.34
N ALA A 85 4.64 -1.01 10.06
CA ALA A 85 5.67 -0.95 9.04
C ALA A 85 5.07 -0.83 7.62
N LEU A 86 4.02 -1.61 7.31
CA LEU A 86 3.30 -1.53 6.05
C LEU A 86 2.63 -0.16 5.86
N ARG A 87 2.04 0.42 6.92
CA ARG A 87 1.47 1.77 6.88
C ARG A 87 2.52 2.84 6.58
N ARG A 88 3.69 2.78 7.22
CA ARG A 88 4.80 3.71 6.92
C ARG A 88 5.27 3.55 5.47
N ALA A 89 5.38 2.31 5.00
CA ALA A 89 5.77 2.04 3.61
C ALA A 89 4.71 2.51 2.59
N LEU A 90 3.43 2.37 2.92
CA LEU A 90 2.32 2.91 2.13
C LEU A 90 2.40 4.44 2.04
N GLN A 91 2.50 5.14 3.19
CA GLN A 91 2.61 6.60 3.23
C GLN A 91 3.82 7.13 2.44
N ALA A 92 4.98 6.46 2.56
CA ALA A 92 6.16 6.83 1.79
C ALA A 92 5.95 6.69 0.28
N SER A 93 5.24 5.64 -0.14
CA SER A 93 4.92 5.40 -1.55
C SER A 93 3.83 6.34 -2.08
N GLU A 94 2.80 6.65 -1.29
CA GLU A 94 1.78 7.65 -1.62
C GLU A 94 2.39 9.05 -1.79
N LYS A 95 3.33 9.43 -0.91
CA LYS A 95 4.06 10.68 -1.08
C LYS A 95 4.81 10.73 -2.41
N ARG A 96 5.52 9.64 -2.74
CA ARG A 96 6.26 9.53 -4.01
C ARG A 96 5.32 9.58 -5.22
N LEU A 97 4.15 8.97 -5.14
CA LEU A 97 3.11 9.04 -6.17
C LEU A 97 2.67 10.48 -6.42
N ILE A 98 2.37 11.23 -5.35
CA ILE A 98 1.97 12.64 -5.43
C ILE A 98 3.09 13.47 -6.04
N ASP A 99 4.32 13.33 -5.56
CA ASP A 99 5.49 14.06 -6.07
C ASP A 99 5.71 13.76 -7.57
N ALA A 100 5.61 12.49 -7.98
CA ALA A 100 5.78 12.07 -9.37
C ALA A 100 4.65 12.58 -10.28
N ALA A 101 3.41 12.57 -9.80
CA ALA A 101 2.26 13.10 -10.52
C ALA A 101 2.34 14.62 -10.70
N LEU A 102 2.75 15.35 -9.65
CA LEU A 102 2.98 16.79 -9.72
C LEU A 102 4.10 17.14 -10.70
N LEU A 103 5.21 16.39 -10.68
CA LEU A 103 6.31 16.58 -11.63
C LEU A 103 5.88 16.32 -13.08
N ALA A 104 5.05 15.30 -13.30
CA ALA A 104 4.48 15.00 -14.62
C ALA A 104 3.55 16.12 -15.11
N ALA A 105 2.70 16.66 -14.22
CA ALA A 105 1.79 17.76 -14.53
C ALA A 105 2.52 19.10 -14.78
N ALA A 106 3.64 19.32 -14.09
CA ALA A 106 4.47 20.52 -14.26
C ALA A 106 5.34 20.50 -15.53
N ARG A 107 5.42 19.37 -16.23
CA ARG A 107 6.21 19.26 -17.46
C ARG A 107 5.48 19.98 -18.60
N PRO A 108 6.07 21.03 -19.21
CA PRO A 108 5.44 21.70 -20.35
C PRO A 108 5.25 20.70 -21.49
N LEU A 109 4.10 20.75 -22.17
CA LEU A 109 3.75 19.96 -23.36
C LEU A 109 4.59 20.36 -24.61
N GLY A 110 5.83 20.79 -24.41
CA GLY A 110 6.72 21.30 -25.47
C GLY A 110 7.68 20.23 -25.97
N HIS A 111 7.62 20.00 -27.28
CA HIS A 111 8.50 19.20 -28.15
C HIS A 111 8.18 17.70 -28.27
N ALA A 112 7.18 17.42 -29.11
CA ALA A 112 7.32 16.45 -30.19
C ALA A 112 7.50 17.21 -31.51
#